data_AF-A0A194XQL6-F1
#
_entry.id   AF-A0A194XQL6-F1
#
_cell.length_a   1.000
_cell.length_b   1.000
_cell.length_c   1.000
_cell.angle_alpha   90.00
_cell.angle_beta   90.00
_cell.angle_gamma   90.00
#
_symmetry.space_group_name_H-M   'P 1'
#
loop_
_entity.id
_entity.type
_entity.pdbx_description
1 polymer ?
#
loop_
_entity_poly.entity_id
_entity_poly.type
_entity_poly.pdbx_seq_one_letter_code
_entity_poly.pdbx_strand_id
1 'polypeptide(L)'
;MADAKIQELLAKPRNELTEFEIAQLEEHEFTSGPLSILQTAVRSHTQVLISCRNNRKLLARVKAFDRHCNMVLENVKEMWTETPRNAQGKKGRPVNKDRFISKMFLRGDSVILVLLS
;
A
#
# COMPACT_ATOMS: atom_id res chain seq x y z
N MET A 1 -13.75 16.23 -22.85
CA MET A 1 -15.17 16.15 -22.40
C MET A 1 -15.33 15.30 -21.14
N ALA A 2 -14.68 14.13 -21.02
CA ALA A 2 -14.72 13.32 -19.79
C ALA A 2 -14.16 14.07 -18.56
N ASP A 3 -13.02 14.76 -18.70
CA ASP A 3 -12.41 15.53 -17.59
C ASP A 3 -13.29 16.65 -17.04
N ALA A 4 -14.05 17.33 -17.89
CA ALA A 4 -14.95 18.41 -17.47
C ALA A 4 -16.09 17.88 -16.59
N LYS A 5 -16.59 16.66 -16.90
CA LYS A 5 -17.63 16.01 -16.11
C LYS A 5 -17.09 15.49 -14.77
N ILE A 6 -15.86 14.99 -14.74
CA ILE A 6 -15.20 14.55 -13.50
C ILE A 6 -14.88 15.74 -12.59
N GLN A 7 -14.44 16.88 -13.15
CA GLN A 7 -14.24 18.11 -12.39
C GLN A 7 -15.54 18.61 -11.75
N GLU A 8 -16.68 18.50 -12.45
CA GLU A 8 -17.99 18.84 -11.90
C GLU A 8 -18.40 17.89 -10.76
N LEU A 9 -18.11 16.59 -10.88
CA LEU A 9 -18.37 15.60 -9.83
C LEU A 9 -17.48 15.81 -8.60
N LEU A 10 -16.22 16.22 -8.79
CA LEU A 10 -15.29 16.57 -7.70
C LEU A 10 -15.73 17.80 -6.89
N ALA A 11 -16.46 18.72 -7.52
CA ALA A 11 -16.96 19.93 -6.87
C ALA A 11 -18.23 19.68 -6.02
N LYS A 12 -18.92 18.56 -6.25
CA LYS A 12 -20.13 18.17 -5.51
C LYS A 12 -19.75 17.35 -4.27
N PRO A 13 -20.50 17.48 -3.16
CA PRO A 13 -20.22 16.68 -1.98
C PRO A 13 -20.61 15.21 -2.23
N ARG A 14 -19.79 14.25 -1.75
CA ARG A 14 -19.93 12.82 -2.08
C ARG A 14 -21.27 12.20 -1.66
N ASN A 15 -22.00 12.80 -0.71
CA ASN A 15 -23.32 12.36 -0.25
C ASN A 15 -24.44 12.66 -1.26
N GLU A 16 -24.22 13.55 -2.23
CA GLU A 16 -25.20 13.91 -3.26
C GLU A 16 -24.99 13.12 -4.57
N LEU A 17 -23.91 12.34 -4.64
CA LEU A 17 -23.56 11.55 -5.82
C LEU A 17 -24.28 10.20 -5.83
N THR A 18 -24.65 9.73 -7.01
CA THR A 18 -25.13 8.36 -7.21
C THR A 18 -24.00 7.34 -7.06
N GLU A 19 -24.32 6.08 -6.76
CA GLU A 19 -23.33 5.01 -6.65
C GLU A 19 -22.47 4.86 -7.92
N PHE A 20 -23.08 5.06 -9.09
CA PHE A 20 -22.38 5.03 -10.37
C PHE A 20 -21.36 6.16 -10.50
N GLU A 21 -21.74 7.39 -10.14
CA GLU A 21 -20.85 8.55 -10.17
C GLU A 21 -19.69 8.41 -9.17
N ILE A 22 -19.94 7.83 -8.00
CA ILE A 22 -18.91 7.52 -7.00
C ILE A 22 -17.89 6.52 -7.57
N ALA A 23 -18.36 5.47 -8.25
CA ALA A 23 -17.47 4.49 -8.88
C ALA A 23 -16.61 5.11 -9.99
N GLN A 24 -17.19 5.98 -10.82
CA GLN A 24 -16.43 6.71 -11.85
C GLN A 24 -15.38 7.64 -11.24
N LEU A 25 -15.74 8.31 -10.13
CA LEU A 25 -14.82 9.18 -9.41
C LEU A 25 -13.66 8.39 -8.81
N GLU A 26 -13.94 7.24 -8.20
CA GLU A 26 -12.94 6.35 -7.60
C GLU A 26 -11.97 5.78 -8.66
N GLU A 27 -12.48 5.37 -9.83
CA GLU A 27 -11.65 4.92 -10.95
C GLU A 27 -10.71 6.03 -11.45
N HIS A 28 -11.20 7.26 -11.52
CA HIS A 28 -10.38 8.42 -11.87
C HIS A 28 -9.36 8.75 -10.78
N GLU A 29 -9.74 8.71 -9.50
CA GLU A 29 -8.83 8.90 -8.36
C GLU A 29 -7.70 7.85 -8.35
N PHE A 30 -7.99 6.60 -8.74
CA PHE A 30 -6.97 5.58 -8.89
C PHE A 30 -6.05 5.83 -10.08
N THR A 31 -6.58 6.28 -11.21
CA THR A 31 -5.79 6.42 -12.45
C THR A 31 -4.93 7.68 -12.46
N SER A 32 -5.48 8.81 -12.00
CA SER A 32 -4.86 10.13 -12.08
C SER A 32 -4.38 10.67 -10.73
N GLY A 33 -4.71 9.98 -9.63
CA GLY A 33 -4.38 10.41 -8.28
C GLY A 33 -3.10 9.78 -7.72
N PRO A 34 -2.81 9.99 -6.42
CA PRO A 34 -1.60 9.46 -5.77
C PRO A 34 -1.54 7.93 -5.73
N LEU A 35 -2.69 7.24 -5.80
CA LEU A 35 -2.77 5.78 -5.82
C LEU A 35 -2.45 5.17 -7.18
N SER A 36 -2.29 5.99 -8.23
CA SER A 36 -1.88 5.55 -9.57
C SER A 36 -0.55 4.80 -9.58
N ILE A 37 0.31 5.06 -8.61
CA ILE A 37 1.56 4.32 -8.41
C ILE A 37 1.31 2.85 -8.08
N LEU A 38 0.27 2.54 -7.28
CA LEU A 38 -0.12 1.17 -6.95
C LEU A 38 -0.80 0.50 -8.14
N GLN A 39 -1.63 1.23 -8.89
CA GLN A 39 -2.23 0.72 -10.12
C GLN A 39 -1.17 0.36 -11.16
N THR A 40 -0.15 1.22 -11.29
CA THR A 40 1.03 0.95 -12.13
C THR A 40 1.78 -0.29 -11.63
N ALA A 41 1.99 -0.42 -10.31
CA ALA A 41 2.64 -1.59 -9.73
C ALA A 41 1.89 -2.90 -10.01
N VAL A 42 0.56 -2.90 -9.90
CA VAL A 42 -0.27 -4.07 -10.21
C VAL A 42 -0.19 -4.43 -11.70
N ARG A 43 -0.32 -3.44 -12.59
CA ARG A 43 -0.32 -3.65 -14.04
C ARG A 43 1.03 -4.12 -14.59
N SER A 44 2.11 -3.52 -14.11
CA SER A 44 3.48 -3.86 -14.52
C SER A 44 4.06 -5.05 -13.75
N HIS A 45 3.34 -5.52 -12.73
CA HIS A 45 3.79 -6.56 -11.81
C HIS A 45 5.15 -6.23 -11.18
N THR A 46 5.47 -4.95 -10.95
CA THR A 46 6.75 -4.52 -10.36
C THR A 46 6.81 -4.79 -8.87
N GLN A 47 8.02 -4.79 -8.32
CA GLN A 47 8.21 -4.92 -6.88
C GLN A 47 7.99 -3.55 -6.20
N VAL A 48 7.37 -3.59 -5.04
CA VAL A 48 7.18 -2.43 -4.18
C VAL A 48 7.84 -2.66 -2.84
N LEU A 49 8.42 -1.59 -2.30
CA LEU A 49 8.90 -1.55 -0.93
C LEU A 49 7.89 -0.79 -0.08
N ILE A 50 7.32 -1.46 0.92
CA ILE A 50 6.30 -0.91 1.81
C ILE A 50 6.91 -0.79 3.21
N SER A 51 6.90 0.41 3.78
CA SER A 51 7.28 0.64 5.17
C SER A 51 6.05 0.63 6.06
N CYS A 52 6.04 -0.26 7.05
CA CYS A 52 4.93 -0.44 7.99
C CYS A 52 5.17 0.29 9.32
N ARG A 53 4.08 0.57 10.05
CA ARG A 53 4.08 1.28 11.35
C ARG A 53 4.86 0.57 12.46
N ASN A 54 5.00 -0.75 12.38
CA ASN A 54 5.75 -1.56 13.33
C ASN A 54 7.27 -1.62 13.03
N ASN A 55 7.80 -0.67 12.24
CA ASN A 55 9.18 -0.64 11.77
C ASN A 55 9.62 -1.89 10.99
N ARG A 56 8.67 -2.58 10.36
CA ARG A 56 8.94 -3.67 9.42
C ARG A 56 8.84 -3.15 7.99
N LYS A 57 9.67 -3.69 7.11
CA LYS A 57 9.66 -3.37 5.68
C LYS A 57 9.23 -4.60 4.90
N LEU A 58 8.33 -4.43 3.95
CA LEU A 58 7.85 -5.49 3.07
C LEU A 58 8.36 -5.21 1.66
N LEU A 59 9.10 -6.14 1.07
CA LEU A 59 9.36 -6.15 -0.36
C LEU A 59 8.40 -7.16 -0.99
N ALA A 60 7.48 -6.70 -1.83
CA ALA A 60 6.39 -7.53 -2.32
C ALA A 60 5.96 -7.13 -3.74
N ARG A 61 5.09 -7.94 -4.36
CA ARG A 61 4.34 -7.53 -5.55
C ARG A 61 2.87 -7.35 -5.18
N VAL A 62 2.28 -6.23 -5.59
CA VAL A 62 0.86 -5.95 -5.32
C VAL A 62 0.02 -6.68 -6.36
N LYS A 63 -0.97 -7.44 -5.89
CA LYS A 63 -1.94 -8.14 -6.75
C LYS A 63 -3.25 -7.38 -6.87
N ALA A 64 -3.68 -6.75 -5.78
CA ALA A 64 -4.85 -5.87 -5.73
C ALA A 64 -4.66 -4.86 -4.59
N PHE A 65 -5.33 -3.71 -4.69
CA PHE A 65 -5.40 -2.70 -3.65
C PHE A 65 -6.80 -2.06 -3.62
N ASP A 66 -7.10 -1.29 -2.58
CA ASP A 66 -8.34 -0.50 -2.47
C ASP A 66 -8.08 0.96 -2.04
N ARG A 67 -9.15 1.74 -1.94
CA ARG A 67 -9.13 3.14 -1.48
C ARG A 67 -8.59 3.37 -0.07
N HIS A 68 -8.54 2.34 0.77
CA HIS A 68 -7.98 2.43 2.12
C HIS A 68 -6.50 2.04 2.16
N CYS A 69 -5.87 1.81 1.01
CA CYS A 69 -4.54 1.22 0.89
C CYS A 69 -4.44 -0.19 1.50
N ASN A 70 -5.56 -0.92 1.65
CA ASN A 70 -5.45 -2.36 1.89
C ASN A 70 -4.88 -3.01 0.63
N MET A 71 -4.01 -4.00 0.79
CA MET A 71 -3.31 -4.63 -0.33
C MET A 71 -3.32 -6.14 -0.20
N VAL A 72 -3.56 -6.81 -1.33
CA VAL A 72 -3.27 -8.22 -1.50
C VAL A 72 -1.87 -8.32 -2.11
N LEU A 73 -0.94 -8.93 -1.38
CA LEU A 73 0.46 -9.03 -1.74
C LEU A 73 0.84 -10.48 -2.04
N GLU A 74 1.74 -10.66 -3.00
CA GLU A 74 2.33 -11.95 -3.36
C GLU A 74 3.86 -11.88 -3.26
N ASN A 75 4.49 -13.02 -2.96
CA ASN A 75 5.94 -13.17 -2.82
C ASN A 75 6.54 -12.14 -1.86
N VAL A 76 5.95 -12.03 -0.67
CA VAL A 76 6.31 -11.03 0.32
C VAL A 76 7.56 -11.45 1.07
N LYS A 77 8.58 -10.60 1.03
CA LYS A 77 9.73 -10.67 1.90
C LYS A 77 9.61 -9.60 2.97
N GLU A 78 9.31 -10.00 4.20
CA GLU A 78 9.26 -9.11 5.34
C GLU A 78 10.61 -9.05 6.03
N MET A 79 11.07 -7.84 6.34
CA MET A 79 12.39 -7.56 6.88
C MET A 79 12.26 -6.67 8.11
N TRP A 80 12.95 -7.03 9.19
CA TRP A 80 13.02 -6.24 10.41
C TRP A 80 14.36 -6.44 11.10
N THR A 81 14.68 -5.52 12.00
CA THR A 81 15.88 -5.61 12.83
C THR A 81 15.45 -5.96 14.26
N GLU A 82 16.06 -6.98 14.83
CA GLU A 82 15.87 -7.38 16.21
C GLU A 82 17.14 -7.12 17.01
N THR A 83 17.01 -6.50 18.18
CA THR A 83 18.13 -6.26 19.08
C THR A 83 18.01 -7.24 20.25
N PRO A 84 18.69 -8.41 20.21
CA PRO A 84 18.60 -9.40 21.27
C PRO A 84 19.10 -8.81 22.58
N ARG A 85 18.53 -9.28 23.69
CA ARG A 85 19.02 -8.95 25.04
C ARG A 85 19.79 -10.14 25.59
N ASN A 86 20.97 -9.87 26.15
CA ASN A 86 21.74 -10.92 26.82
C ASN A 86 21.12 -11.27 28.19
N ALA A 87 21.61 -12.33 28.84
CA ALA A 87 21.14 -12.77 30.16
C ALA A 87 21.26 -11.70 31.26
N GLN A 88 22.08 -10.68 31.05
CA GLN A 88 22.27 -9.53 31.95
C GLN A 88 21.42 -8.30 31.55
N GLY A 89 20.50 -8.45 30.59
CA GLY A 89 19.57 -7.40 30.15
C GLY A 89 20.17 -6.31 29.25
N LYS A 90 21.47 -6.36 28.93
CA LYS A 90 22.12 -5.41 28.00
C LYS A 90 21.72 -5.72 26.56
N LYS A 91 21.48 -4.66 25.78
CA LYS A 91 21.19 -4.74 24.34
C LYS A 91 22.42 -5.26 23.60
N GLY A 92 22.25 -6.34 22.84
CA GLY A 92 23.25 -6.91 21.95
C GLY A 92 23.35 -6.14 20.62
N ARG A 93 24.08 -6.71 19.67
CA ARG A 93 24.19 -6.16 18.31
C ARG A 93 22.87 -6.31 17.56
N PRO A 94 22.39 -5.30 16.81
CA PRO A 94 21.22 -5.43 15.96
C PRO A 94 21.43 -6.54 14.91
N VAL A 95 20.45 -7.43 14.80
CA VAL A 95 20.45 -8.54 13.83
C VAL A 95 19.30 -8.33 12.86
N ASN A 96 19.60 -8.35 11.56
CA ASN A 96 18.56 -8.31 10.53
C ASN A 96 17.94 -9.70 10.39
N LYS A 97 16.62 -9.75 10.47
CA LYS A 97 15.82 -10.95 10.21
C LYS A 97 14.91 -10.70 9.02
N ASP A 98 14.68 -11.76 8.27
CA ASP A 98 13.70 -11.78 7.22
C ASP A 98 12.81 -13.03 7.30
N ARG A 99 11.61 -12.92 6.74
CA ARG A 99 10.73 -14.07 6.51
C ARG A 99 10.05 -13.94 5.17
N PHE A 100 9.76 -15.08 4.56
CA PHE A 100 9.05 -15.16 3.29
C PHE A 100 7.59 -15.60 3.52
N ILE A 101 6.66 -14.93 2.85
CA ILE A 101 5.22 -15.21 2.88
C ILE A 101 4.72 -15.23 1.44
N SER A 102 4.19 -16.36 0.98
CA SER A 102 3.77 -16.53 -0.42
C SER A 102 2.61 -15.60 -0.80
N LYS A 103 1.61 -15.46 0.07
CA LYS A 103 0.43 -14.59 -0.10
C LYS A 103 0.09 -13.93 1.22
N MET A 104 -0.19 -12.63 1.21
CA MET A 104 -0.48 -11.86 2.41
C MET A 104 -1.56 -10.81 2.12
N PHE A 105 -2.51 -10.68 3.03
CA PHE A 105 -3.38 -9.50 3.09
C PHE A 105 -2.75 -8.49 4.05
N LEU A 106 -2.54 -7.26 3.59
CA LEU A 106 -2.05 -6.14 4.38
C LEU A 106 -3.15 -5.10 4.54
N ARG A 107 -3.42 -4.71 5.78
CA ARG A 107 -4.35 -3.63 6.08
C ARG A 107 -3.66 -2.27 5.92
N GLY A 108 -4.35 -1.30 5.30
CA GLY A 108 -3.76 -0.02 4.91
C GLY A 108 -3.47 0.95 6.04
N ASP A 109 -4.09 0.77 7.21
CA ASP A 109 -3.77 1.53 8.44
C ASP A 109 -2.33 1.30 8.92
N SER A 110 -1.74 0.16 8.58
CA SER A 110 -0.38 -0.23 8.93
C SER A 110 0.67 0.36 7.98
N VAL A 111 0.27 0.88 6.83
CA VAL A 111 1.17 1.41 5.79
C VAL A 111 1.54 2.86 6.11
N ILE A 112 2.82 3.20 6.00
CA ILE A 112 3.32 4.59 6.12
C ILE A 112 3.76 5.12 4.76
N LEU A 113 4.59 4.33 4.06
CA LEU A 113 5.22 4.74 2.82
C LEU A 113 5.24 3.55 1.85
N VAL A 114 4.94 3.83 0.58
CA VAL A 114 5.14 2.89 -0.52
C VAL A 114 6.10 3.51 -1.53
N LEU A 115 7.11 2.73 -1.91
CA LEU A 115 8.07 3.07 -2.93
C LEU A 115 7.96 2.05 -4.07
N LEU A 116 7.81 2.55 -5.29
CA LEU A 116 7.94 1.74 -6.50
C LEU A 116 9.43 1.50 -6.77
N SER A 117 9.85 0.23 -6.83
CA SER A 117 11.24 -0.16 -7.07
C SER A 117 11.52 -0.48 -8.52
#